data_AF-E2A018-F1
#
_entry.id   AF-E2A018-F1
#
_cell.length_a   1.000
_cell.length_b   1.000
_cell.length_c   1.000
_cell.angle_alpha   90.00
_cell.angle_beta   90.00
_cell.angle_gamma   90.00
#
_symmetry.space_group_name_H-M   'P 1'
#
loop_
_entity.id
_entity.type
_entity.pdbx_description
1 polymer ?
#
loop_
_entity_poly.entity_id
_entity_poly.type
_entity_poly.pdbx_seq_one_letter_code
_entity_poly.pdbx_strand_id
1 'polypeptide(L)' 'KHINRNSLSSSVITDHRVNFDHDFKWEDARILDSESKFHKRLISEMLFIKRQSNDLNLQTDTECLHHSY' A
#
# COMPACT_ATOMS: atom_id res chain seq x y z
N LYS A 1 2.13 17.42 12.56
CA LYS A 1 0.70 17.64 12.22
C LYS A 1 -0.06 16.40 12.68
N HIS A 2 -0.90 16.51 13.72
CA HIS A 2 -1.65 15.39 14.26
C HIS A 2 -2.86 15.10 13.38
N ILE A 3 -3.00 13.83 12.99
CA ILE A 3 -4.15 13.32 12.25
C ILE A 3 -5.36 13.43 13.18
N ASN A 4 -6.44 14.03 12.69
CA ASN A 4 -7.67 14.28 13.44
C ASN A 4 -8.26 12.96 13.97
N ARG A 5 -8.30 12.83 15.29
CA ARG A 5 -8.68 11.61 16.02
C ARG A 5 -10.20 11.52 16.14
N ASN A 6 -10.89 11.31 15.03
CA ASN A 6 -12.27 10.81 15.06
C ASN A 6 -12.23 9.33 15.46
N SER A 7 -12.63 9.06 16.70
CA SER A 7 -12.43 7.84 17.49
C SER A 7 -13.16 6.57 17.03
N LEU A 8 -13.52 6.40 15.76
CA LEU A 8 -14.28 5.21 15.32
C LEU A 8 -13.79 4.51 14.05
N SER A 9 -12.81 5.05 13.33
CA SER A 9 -12.20 4.36 12.20
C SER A 9 -10.70 4.58 12.19
N SER A 10 -9.97 3.77 12.96
CA SER A 10 -8.53 3.69 12.77
C SER A 10 -8.26 3.14 11.36
N SER A 11 -7.34 3.76 10.62
CA SER A 11 -6.91 3.20 9.33
C SER A 11 -5.96 2.04 9.58
N VAL A 12 -5.86 1.10 8.63
CA VAL A 12 -4.88 -0.01 8.68
C VAL A 12 -3.45 0.50 8.95
N ILE A 13 -3.09 1.65 8.37
CA ILE A 13 -1.82 2.32 8.59
C ILE A 13 -1.67 2.79 10.04
N THR A 14 -2.72 3.39 10.61
CA THR A 14 -2.69 3.88 12.00
C THR A 14 -2.56 2.72 12.98
N ASP A 15 -3.34 1.65 12.77
CA ASP A 15 -3.27 0.45 13.60
C ASP A 15 -1.89 -0.21 13.54
N HIS A 16 -1.30 -0.32 12.34
CA HIS A 16 0.04 -0.89 12.18
C HIS A 16 1.08 -0.09 12.97
N ARG A 17 1.08 1.24 12.86
CA ARG A 17 2.04 2.09 13.57
C ARG A 17 1.93 1.93 15.08
N VAL A 18 0.70 1.85 15.60
CA VAL A 18 0.44 1.70 17.04
C VAL A 18 0.79 0.30 17.55
N ASN A 19 0.38 -0.75 16.84
CA ASN A 19 0.55 -2.13 17.29
C ASN A 19 1.99 -2.63 17.18
N PHE A 20 2.77 -2.10 16.23
CA PHE A 20 4.15 -2.52 15.98
C PHE A 20 5.19 -1.47 16.37
N ASP A 21 4.78 -0.36 16.98
CA ASP A 21 5.64 0.81 17.28
C ASP A 21 6.53 1.20 16.09
N HIS A 22 5.93 1.14 14.90
CA HIS A 22 6.63 1.30 13.63
C HIS A 22 6.31 2.66 13.03
N ASP A 23 7.33 3.35 12.52
CA ASP A 23 7.15 4.57 11.73
C ASP A 23 7.71 4.41 10.31
N PHE A 24 7.01 5.03 9.36
CA PHE A 24 7.34 4.89 7.94
C PHE A 24 8.39 5.91 7.53
N LYS A 25 9.41 5.45 6.78
CA LYS A 25 10.45 6.31 6.19
C LYS A 25 9.95 7.00 4.92
N TRP A 26 9.02 7.94 5.08
CA TRP A 26 8.39 8.65 3.96
C TRP A 26 9.40 9.41 3.08
N GLU A 27 10.45 9.96 3.69
CA GLU A 27 11.47 10.76 3.00
C GLU A 27 12.49 9.93 2.19
N ASP A 28 12.58 8.62 2.43
CA ASP A 28 13.49 7.69 1.73
C ASP A 28 12.71 6.70 0.86
N ALA A 29 11.49 7.06 0.46
CA ALA A 29 10.71 6.28 -0.48
C ALA A 29 11.36 6.31 -1.87
N ARG A 30 11.58 5.13 -2.46
CA ARG A 30 12.19 4.98 -3.79
C ARG A 30 11.13 4.62 -4.82
N ILE A 31 11.25 5.21 -6.01
CA ILE A 31 10.44 4.83 -7.17
C ILE A 31 10.99 3.52 -7.73
N LEU A 32 10.22 2.43 -7.62
CA LEU A 32 10.61 1.10 -8.11
C LEU A 32 10.25 0.89 -9.59
N ASP A 33 9.17 1.53 -10.04
CA ASP A 33 8.70 1.48 -11.42
C ASP A 33 8.10 2.84 -11.81
N SER A 34 8.25 3.21 -13.08
CA SER A 34 7.73 4.46 -13.64
C SER A 34 7.20 4.20 -15.04
N GLU A 35 5.87 4.20 -15.17
CA GLU A 35 5.18 4.01 -16.44
C GLU A 35 4.27 5.22 -16.73
N SER A 36 4.45 5.77 -17.93
CA SER A 36 3.71 6.93 -18.43
C SER A 36 2.28 6.57 -18.83
N LYS A 37 2.06 5.35 -19.29
CA LYS A 37 0.75 4.87 -19.74
C LYS A 37 -0.08 4.38 -18.56
N PHE A 38 -1.18 5.07 -18.28
CA PHE A 38 -2.07 4.79 -17.14
C PHE A 38 -2.44 3.31 -16.99
N HIS A 39 -2.93 2.67 -18.05
CA HIS A 39 -3.36 1.26 -18.00
C HIS A 39 -2.22 0.31 -17.64
N LYS A 40 -1.02 0.55 -18.19
CA LYS A 40 0.16 -0.26 -17.87
C LYS A 40 0.63 -0.03 -16.43
N ARG A 41 0.56 1.22 -15.95
CA ARG A 41 0.87 1.57 -14.57
C ARG A 41 -0.04 0.85 -13.58
N LEU A 42 -1.35 0.79 -13.84
CA LEU A 42 -2.29 0.06 -12.98
C LEU A 42 -1.95 -1.43 -12.87
N ILE A 43 -1.64 -2.08 -14.00
CA ILE A 43 -1.25 -3.49 -14.01
C ILE A 43 0.07 -3.68 -13.26
N SER A 44 1.06 -2.82 -13.52
CA SER A 44 2.36 -2.85 -12.84
C SER A 44 2.20 -2.68 -11.32
N GLU A 45 1.40 -1.71 -10.87
CA GLU A 45 1.12 -1.45 -9.47
C GLU A 45 0.50 -2.67 -8.76
N MET A 46 -0.51 -3.30 -9.38
CA MET A 46 -1.11 -4.53 -8.85
C MET A 46 -0.08 -5.68 -8.71
N LEU A 47 0.79 -5.85 -9.71
CA LEU A 47 1.87 -6.85 -9.67
C LEU A 47 2.86 -6.58 -8.54
N PHE A 48 3.29 -5.33 -8.36
CA PHE A 48 4.22 -4.95 -7.30
C PHE A 48 3.61 -5.13 -5.90
N ILE A 49 2.32 -4.79 -5.73
CA ILE A 49 1.60 -5.03 -4.47
C ILE A 49 1.52 -6.53 -4.17
N LYS A 50 1.10 -7.36 -5.14
CA LYS A 50 0.98 -8.81 -4.96
C LYS A 50 2.29 -9.52 -4.66
N ARG A 51 3.42 -8.99 -5.16
CA ARG A 51 4.76 -9.56 -4.93
C ARG A 51 5.39 -9.15 -3.59
N GLN A 52 4.83 -8.16 -2.88
CA GLN A 52 5.36 -7.76 -1.59
C GLN A 52 5.03 -8.79 -0.51
N SER A 53 6.06 -9.26 0.18
CA SER A 53 5.90 -10.21 1.30
C SER A 53 5.41 -9.54 2.59
N ASN A 54 5.60 -8.23 2.70
CA ASN A 54 5.23 -7.42 3.87
C ASN A 54 4.22 -6.35 3.45
N ASP A 55 3.10 -6.78 2.87
CA ASP A 55 2.07 -5.84 2.46
C ASP A 55 1.36 -5.20 3.66
N LEU A 56 0.85 -4.00 3.41
CA LEU A 56 -0.05 -3.27 4.31
C LEU A 56 -1.41 -3.01 3.67
N ASN A 57 -1.50 -3.21 2.35
CA ASN A 57 -2.70 -2.99 1.58
C ASN A 57 -3.62 -4.18 1.77
N LEU A 58 -4.90 -3.93 2.02
CA LEU A 58 -5.91 -4.98 2.02
C LEU A 58 -5.98 -5.57 0.60
N GLN A 59 -5.53 -6.81 0.43
CA GLN A 59 -5.38 -7.43 -0.89
C GLN A 59 -6.70 -7.67 -1.64
N THR A 60 -7.87 -7.40 -1.04
CA THR A 60 -9.19 -7.53 -1.68
C THR A 60 -9.25 -6.74 -2.99
N ASP A 61 -8.55 -5.60 -3.05
CA ASP A 61 -8.53 -4.72 -4.23
C ASP A 61 -7.78 -5.32 -5.43
N THR A 62 -7.09 -6.45 -5.21
CA THR A 62 -6.29 -7.17 -6.21
C THR A 62 -6.84 -8.58 -6.49
N GLU A 63 -7.98 -8.97 -5.92
CA GLU A 63 -8.58 -10.30 -6.11
C GLU A 63 -9.03 -10.56 -7.56
N CYS A 64 -9.41 -9.50 -8.28
CA CYS A 64 -9.76 -9.59 -9.69
C CYS A 64 -8.55 -9.68 -10.63
N LEU A 65 -7.31 -9.62 -10.12
CA LEU A 65 -6.11 -9.83 -10.91
C LEU A 65 -5.99 -11.34 -11.22
N HIS A 66 -6.08 -11.69 -12.49
CA HIS A 66 -6.01 -13.09 -12.91
C HIS A 66 -4.67 -13.72 -12.48
N HIS A 67 -4.72 -14.94 -11.93
CA HIS A 67 -3.55 -15.61 -11.32
C HIS A 67 -2.38 -15.85 -12.28
N SER A 68 -2.59 -15.72 -13.59
CA SER A 68 -1.53 -15.88 -14.60
C SER A 68 -0.55 -14.71 -14.70
N TYR A 69 -0.69 -13.67 -13.88
CA TYR A 69 0.14 -12.46 -13.87
C TYR A 69 1.10 -12.41 -12.67
#